data_AF-A0A7C4J5D6-F1
#
_entry.id   AF-A0A7C4J5D6-F1
#
_cell.length_a   1.000
_cell.length_b   1.000
_cell.length_c   1.000
_cell.angle_alpha   90.00
_cell.angle_beta   90.00
_cell.angle_gamma   90.00
#
_symmetry.space_group_name_H-M   'P 1'
#
loop_
_entity.id
_entity.type
_entity.pdbx_description
1 polymer ?
#
loop_
_entity_poly.entity_id
_entity_poly.type
_entity_poly.pdbx_seq_one_letter_code
_entity_poly.pdbx_strand_id
1 'polypeptide(L)'
;MTDTPPEQPDVDIRADQVNIGGDVVGRDKIISVGDDLIQGDVTNVTQIGMSPEAVRRLVITVGALVAVTAACFFAGGILVGGAAISALNRPVDSRPESAAEFQQGLDEIAARPAGQQFQISFTEEQLSSYIRFELGPQLGLNNGRARILPGGRIVFYGSWRGAAGLPIMVTCSIQPNSDALFKIESAAVQLVPLSLIDQENVSNIGWTPAPAFIVQPLADQLNAHFSRYFIVTEAPSDSSDAAGGFFTLQVMAK
;
A
#
# COMPACT_ATOMS: atom_id res chain seq x y z
N MET A 1 64.17 17.22 -77.01
CA MET A 1 63.37 18.37 -77.42
C MET A 1 62.06 17.84 -77.95
N THR A 2 60.96 18.07 -77.23
CA THR A 2 59.60 17.93 -77.74
C THR A 2 58.73 18.79 -76.83
N ASP A 3 58.27 19.91 -77.38
CA ASP A 3 57.29 20.80 -76.76
C ASP A 3 55.87 20.33 -77.15
N THR A 4 54.84 20.94 -76.57
CA THR A 4 53.48 20.36 -76.42
C THR A 4 52.42 21.08 -77.30
N PRO A 5 51.10 21.02 -76.99
CA PRO A 5 50.03 20.12 -77.47
C PRO A 5 49.25 20.77 -78.68
N PRO A 6 47.90 20.68 -78.92
CA PRO A 6 46.71 20.55 -78.04
C PRO A 6 46.08 19.12 -78.14
N GLU A 7 44.83 18.77 -77.74
CA GLU A 7 43.64 19.50 -77.24
C GLU A 7 42.72 18.56 -76.39
N GLN A 8 41.52 18.99 -76.00
CA GLN A 8 40.48 18.18 -75.32
C GLN A 8 39.11 18.27 -76.02
N PRO A 9 38.20 17.32 -75.75
CA PRO A 9 36.83 17.70 -75.42
C PRO A 9 36.41 17.26 -74.01
N ASP A 10 35.60 18.12 -73.39
CA ASP A 10 35.00 18.01 -72.06
C ASP A 10 33.63 17.28 -72.11
N VAL A 11 33.28 16.51 -71.07
CA VAL A 11 31.96 15.86 -70.93
C VAL A 11 31.55 15.81 -69.45
N ASP A 12 30.81 16.83 -69.00
CA ASP A 12 30.01 16.83 -67.77
C ASP A 12 28.69 16.10 -68.00
N ILE A 13 28.39 15.06 -67.20
CA ILE A 13 27.03 14.50 -67.08
C ILE A 13 26.66 14.36 -65.62
N ARG A 14 25.77 15.25 -65.17
CA ARG A 14 25.14 15.27 -63.85
C ARG A 14 24.04 14.21 -63.75
N ALA A 15 23.66 13.91 -62.51
CA ALA A 15 22.61 12.95 -62.18
C ALA A 15 21.21 13.42 -62.62
N ASP A 16 20.77 12.99 -63.82
CA ASP A 16 19.39 12.59 -64.13
C ASP A 16 19.31 11.88 -65.49
N GLN A 17 19.62 10.57 -65.52
CA GLN A 17 19.13 9.66 -66.57
C GLN A 17 19.44 8.19 -66.24
N VAL A 18 18.41 7.45 -65.81
CA VAL A 18 18.42 5.98 -65.88
C VAL A 18 18.07 5.59 -67.31
N ASN A 19 18.96 4.89 -68.01
CA ASN A 19 18.67 4.35 -69.33
C ASN A 19 18.91 2.83 -69.35
N ILE A 20 17.81 2.07 -69.28
CA ILE A 20 17.80 0.61 -69.31
C ILE A 20 17.67 0.21 -70.79
N GLY A 21 18.75 -0.30 -71.38
CA GLY A 21 18.77 -0.79 -72.76
C GLY A 21 19.56 -2.09 -72.88
N GLY A 22 18.86 -3.20 -73.15
CA GLY A 22 19.48 -4.52 -73.27
C GLY A 22 18.44 -5.64 -73.24
N ASP A 23 18.14 -6.17 -74.42
CA ASP A 23 17.09 -7.15 -74.74
C ASP A 23 17.02 -8.40 -73.83
N VAL A 24 15.81 -8.94 -73.66
CA VAL A 24 15.48 -10.06 -72.78
C VAL A 24 15.26 -11.32 -73.60
N VAL A 25 16.30 -12.16 -73.74
CA VAL A 25 16.18 -13.51 -74.33
C VAL A 25 16.24 -14.55 -73.22
N GLY A 26 15.14 -15.29 -73.05
CA GLY A 26 14.86 -16.00 -71.81
C GLY A 26 15.59 -17.34 -71.61
N ARG A 27 15.82 -17.66 -70.33
CA ARG A 27 15.65 -19.02 -69.82
C ARG A 27 15.12 -18.99 -68.39
N ASP A 28 14.46 -20.07 -68.00
CA ASP A 28 13.50 -20.10 -66.89
C ASP A 28 14.13 -19.88 -65.50
N LYS A 29 13.33 -19.36 -64.57
CA LYS A 29 13.78 -18.99 -63.22
C LYS A 29 13.94 -20.23 -62.32
N ILE A 30 15.19 -20.51 -61.93
CA ILE A 30 15.48 -20.83 -60.53
C ILE A 30 16.54 -19.83 -60.06
N ILE A 31 16.14 -18.93 -59.16
CA ILE A 31 17.04 -17.93 -58.59
C ILE A 31 17.91 -18.64 -57.54
N SER A 32 19.09 -19.07 -57.99
CA SER A 32 20.21 -19.49 -57.15
C SER A 32 21.36 -18.51 -57.35
N VAL A 33 21.18 -17.29 -56.84
CA VAL A 33 22.29 -16.38 -56.57
C VAL A 33 22.82 -16.84 -55.20
N GLY A 34 23.96 -17.54 -55.11
CA GLY A 34 25.23 -17.16 -55.74
C GLY A 34 25.81 -16.10 -54.82
N ASP A 35 26.40 -16.49 -53.70
CA ASP A 35 27.80 -16.94 -53.65
C ASP A 35 28.74 -15.90 -54.30
N ASP A 36 29.62 -15.38 -53.45
CA ASP A 36 30.70 -14.42 -53.72
C ASP A 36 30.32 -13.04 -54.33
N LEU A 37 30.27 -12.00 -53.48
CA LEU A 37 30.74 -10.60 -53.72
C LEU A 37 30.19 -9.54 -52.72
N ILE A 38 30.24 -9.77 -51.40
CA ILE A 38 30.57 -8.69 -50.43
C ILE A 38 31.53 -9.27 -49.38
N GLN A 39 32.83 -9.13 -49.65
CA GLN A 39 33.90 -9.36 -48.69
C GLN A 39 33.99 -8.14 -47.75
N GLY A 40 33.07 -8.09 -46.76
CA GLY A 40 32.93 -6.95 -45.85
C GLY A 40 32.42 -7.42 -44.48
N ASP A 41 33.32 -8.01 -43.70
CA ASP A 41 33.20 -8.48 -42.31
C ASP A 41 31.82 -8.33 -41.61
N VAL A 42 30.88 -9.23 -41.94
CA VAL A 42 29.59 -9.38 -41.22
C VAL A 42 29.74 -10.39 -40.07
N THR A 43 30.78 -10.24 -39.24
CA THR A 43 30.89 -11.02 -37.98
C THR A 43 30.17 -10.35 -36.80
N ASN A 44 29.76 -9.09 -36.93
CA ASN A 44 28.88 -8.42 -35.96
C ASN A 44 27.38 -8.70 -36.24
N VAL A 45 27.02 -9.99 -36.33
CA VAL A 45 25.69 -10.38 -35.89
C VAL A 45 25.70 -10.32 -34.38
N THR A 46 25.34 -9.15 -33.82
CA THR A 46 25.08 -9.00 -32.39
C THR A 46 23.84 -9.83 -32.04
N GLN A 47 24.02 -11.14 -31.89
CA GLN A 47 23.05 -11.95 -31.18
C GLN A 47 22.94 -11.37 -29.78
N ILE A 48 21.90 -10.58 -29.52
CA ILE A 48 21.47 -10.20 -28.16
C ILE A 48 20.78 -11.41 -27.51
N GLY A 49 21.39 -12.59 -27.68
CA GLY A 49 21.17 -13.74 -26.84
C GLY A 49 21.91 -13.47 -25.55
N MET A 50 21.19 -12.96 -24.53
CA MET A 50 21.71 -12.93 -23.17
C MET A 50 22.27 -14.32 -22.85
N SER A 51 23.56 -14.39 -22.47
CA SER A 51 24.18 -15.70 -22.21
C SER A 51 23.35 -16.46 -21.17
N PRO A 52 23.26 -17.81 -21.23
CA PRO A 52 22.49 -18.58 -20.26
C PRO A 52 22.87 -18.26 -18.80
N GLU A 53 24.13 -17.88 -18.57
CA GLU A 53 24.65 -17.41 -17.29
C GLU A 53 24.14 -16.02 -16.89
N ALA A 54 24.05 -15.08 -17.83
CA ALA A 54 23.47 -13.75 -17.59
C ALA A 54 21.96 -13.85 -17.27
N VAL A 55 21.21 -14.66 -18.03
CA VAL A 55 19.80 -14.94 -17.74
C VAL A 55 19.64 -15.63 -16.39
N ARG A 56 20.45 -16.66 -16.09
CA ARG A 56 20.42 -17.35 -14.79
C ARG A 56 20.74 -16.41 -13.63
N ARG A 57 21.74 -15.54 -13.76
CA ARG A 57 22.04 -14.51 -12.75
C ARG A 57 20.88 -13.54 -12.58
N LEU A 58 20.32 -13.02 -13.67
CA LEU A 58 19.17 -12.11 -13.64
C LEU A 58 17.97 -12.74 -12.91
N VAL A 59 17.60 -13.98 -13.27
CA VAL A 59 16.49 -14.71 -12.64
C VAL A 59 16.76 -14.96 -11.15
N ILE A 60 17.98 -15.32 -10.76
CA ILE A 60 18.34 -15.50 -9.34
C ILE A 60 18.31 -14.16 -8.59
N THR A 61 18.83 -13.07 -9.17
CA THR A 61 18.83 -11.75 -8.53
C THR A 61 17.42 -11.17 -8.40
N VAL A 62 16.59 -11.26 -9.43
CA VAL A 62 15.18 -10.82 -9.38
C VAL A 62 14.39 -11.70 -8.42
N GLY A 63 14.58 -13.02 -8.47
CA GLY A 63 13.94 -13.96 -7.54
C GLY A 63 14.33 -13.71 -6.08
N ALA A 64 15.61 -13.43 -5.81
CA ALA A 64 16.09 -13.06 -4.49
C ALA A 64 15.54 -11.70 -4.03
N LEU A 65 15.47 -10.70 -4.93
CA LEU A 65 14.89 -9.39 -4.61
C LEU A 65 13.41 -9.52 -4.26
N VAL A 66 12.63 -10.23 -5.08
CA VAL A 66 11.21 -10.51 -4.81
C VAL A 66 11.03 -11.32 -3.52
N ALA A 67 11.88 -12.33 -3.27
CA ALA A 67 11.85 -13.10 -2.03
C ALA A 67 12.20 -12.27 -0.80
N VAL A 68 13.14 -11.33 -0.89
CA VAL A 68 13.48 -10.39 0.20
C VAL A 68 12.34 -9.39 0.42
N THR A 69 11.77 -8.79 -0.63
CA THR A 69 10.62 -7.89 -0.48
C THR A 69 9.41 -8.64 0.09
N ALA A 70 9.13 -9.85 -0.38
CA ALA A 70 8.11 -10.73 0.19
C ALA A 70 8.40 -11.09 1.65
N ALA A 71 9.65 -11.42 2.00
CA ALA A 71 10.04 -11.68 3.39
C ALA A 71 9.87 -10.44 4.28
N CYS A 72 10.12 -9.23 3.77
CA CYS A 72 9.80 -7.99 4.48
C CYS A 72 8.28 -7.80 4.66
N PHE A 73 7.47 -8.13 3.66
CA PHE A 73 6.00 -8.12 3.80
C PHE A 73 5.50 -9.16 4.82
N PHE A 74 6.06 -10.38 4.83
CA PHE A 74 5.70 -11.43 5.80
C PHE A 74 6.20 -11.11 7.22
N ALA A 75 7.44 -10.65 7.38
CA ALA A 75 8.00 -10.27 8.69
C ALA A 75 7.26 -9.06 9.29
N GLY A 76 6.93 -8.06 8.47
CA GLY A 76 6.07 -6.94 8.88
C GLY A 76 4.65 -7.40 9.21
N GLY A 77 4.08 -8.35 8.46
CA GLY A 77 2.75 -8.90 8.73
C GLY A 77 2.67 -9.69 10.05
N ILE A 78 3.72 -10.44 10.38
CA ILE A 78 3.79 -11.26 11.61
C ILE A 78 3.83 -10.40 12.88
N LEU A 79 4.53 -9.26 12.86
CA LEU A 79 4.60 -8.34 14.02
C LEU A 79 3.30 -7.57 14.28
N VAL A 80 2.38 -7.51 13.31
CA VAL A 80 1.15 -6.71 13.38
C VAL A 80 -0.11 -7.57 13.51
N GLY A 81 -0.14 -8.75 12.87
CA GLY A 81 -1.37 -9.51 12.66
C GLY A 81 -1.87 -10.31 13.87
N GLY A 82 -1.00 -11.01 14.60
CA GLY A 82 -1.43 -12.08 15.52
C GLY A 82 -2.45 -11.66 16.58
N ALA A 83 -2.07 -10.70 17.44
CA ALA A 83 -2.96 -10.20 18.50
C ALA A 83 -4.10 -9.33 17.94
N ALA A 84 -3.85 -8.56 16.88
CA ALA A 84 -4.84 -7.67 16.28
C ALA A 84 -5.97 -8.44 15.58
N ILE A 85 -5.65 -9.44 14.75
CA ILE A 85 -6.65 -10.29 14.07
C ILE A 85 -7.37 -11.16 15.10
N SER A 86 -6.67 -11.70 16.10
CA SER A 86 -7.31 -12.43 17.20
C SER A 86 -8.33 -11.56 17.93
N ALA A 87 -7.98 -10.30 18.24
CA ALA A 87 -8.90 -9.34 18.86
C ALA A 87 -10.09 -8.98 17.95
N LEU A 88 -9.85 -8.79 16.66
CA LEU A 88 -10.91 -8.49 15.66
C LEU A 88 -11.90 -9.63 15.45
N ASN A 89 -11.45 -10.87 15.64
CA ASN A 89 -12.28 -12.08 15.60
C ASN A 89 -12.94 -12.42 16.96
N ARG A 90 -12.73 -11.62 18.01
CA ARG A 90 -13.54 -11.73 19.24
C ARG A 90 -14.98 -11.26 18.95
N PRO A 91 -16.00 -11.99 19.45
CA PRO A 91 -17.37 -11.54 19.39
C PRO A 91 -17.53 -10.28 20.25
N VAL A 92 -18.06 -9.21 19.65
CA VAL A 92 -18.43 -7.97 20.32
C VAL A 92 -19.73 -7.50 19.71
N ASP A 93 -20.76 -7.36 20.53
CA ASP A 93 -22.14 -7.14 20.13
C ASP A 93 -22.37 -5.67 19.73
N SER A 94 -21.85 -5.30 18.55
CA SER A 94 -21.84 -3.88 18.16
C SER A 94 -23.25 -3.41 17.76
N ARG A 95 -23.89 -2.60 18.61
CA ARG A 95 -25.28 -2.12 18.46
C ARG A 95 -25.38 -0.59 18.44
N PRO A 96 -26.39 0.01 17.76
CA PRO A 96 -26.61 1.46 17.80
C PRO A 96 -26.84 2.01 19.21
N GLU A 97 -27.47 1.23 20.10
CA GLU A 97 -27.72 1.60 21.50
C GLU A 97 -26.40 1.85 22.25
N SER A 98 -25.47 0.90 22.18
CA SER A 98 -24.14 0.99 22.81
C SER A 98 -23.26 2.10 22.18
N ALA A 99 -23.55 2.50 20.93
CA ALA A 99 -22.93 3.68 20.31
C ALA A 99 -23.44 4.99 20.92
N ALA A 100 -24.75 5.09 21.17
CA ALA A 100 -25.38 6.24 21.81
C ALA A 100 -24.93 6.40 23.28
N GLU A 101 -24.76 5.30 24.02
CA GLU A 101 -24.18 5.32 25.37
C GLU A 101 -22.76 5.92 25.38
N PHE A 102 -21.92 5.54 24.40
CA PHE A 102 -20.57 6.10 24.28
C PHE A 102 -20.60 7.59 23.93
N GLN A 103 -21.49 8.01 23.00
CA GLN A 103 -21.67 9.42 22.65
C GLN A 103 -22.16 10.24 23.87
N GLN A 104 -23.10 9.72 24.64
CA GLN A 104 -23.53 10.36 25.90
C GLN A 104 -22.35 10.52 26.87
N GLY A 105 -21.48 9.51 27.00
CA GLY A 105 -20.25 9.63 27.78
C GLY A 105 -19.32 10.75 27.29
N LEU A 106 -19.20 10.95 25.97
CA LEU A 106 -18.47 12.09 25.39
C LEU A 106 -19.14 13.44 25.68
N ASP A 107 -20.47 13.51 25.61
CA ASP A 107 -21.22 14.74 25.90
C ASP A 107 -21.15 15.11 27.39
N GLU A 108 -21.18 14.12 28.29
CA GLU A 108 -20.94 14.28 29.73
C GLU A 108 -19.49 14.71 30.05
N ILE A 109 -18.52 14.38 29.19
CA ILE A 109 -17.16 14.91 29.27
C ILE A 109 -17.13 16.38 28.84
N ALA A 110 -17.75 16.72 27.69
CA ALA A 110 -17.80 18.08 27.17
C ALA A 110 -18.55 19.07 28.08
N ALA A 111 -19.46 18.57 28.92
CA ALA A 111 -20.16 19.37 29.93
C ALA A 111 -19.33 19.69 31.19
N ARG A 112 -18.13 19.11 31.37
CA ARG A 112 -17.28 19.34 32.54
C ARG A 112 -16.42 20.59 32.40
N PRO A 113 -16.02 21.23 33.52
CA PRO A 113 -15.05 22.31 33.49
C PRO A 113 -13.69 21.83 32.92
N ALA A 114 -13.19 22.57 31.93
CA ALA A 114 -11.86 22.38 31.37
C ALA A 114 -10.77 22.31 32.46
N GLY A 115 -9.81 21.39 32.30
CA GLY A 115 -8.75 21.15 33.28
C GLY A 115 -9.13 20.27 34.47
N GLN A 116 -10.42 19.90 34.64
CA GLN A 116 -10.80 18.93 35.67
C GLN A 116 -10.32 17.52 35.29
N GLN A 117 -9.56 16.88 36.19
CA GLN A 117 -9.20 15.47 36.08
C GLN A 117 -10.31 14.57 36.62
N PHE A 118 -10.57 13.46 35.92
CA PHE A 118 -11.52 12.43 36.33
C PHE A 118 -11.25 11.13 35.54
N GLN A 119 -11.92 10.07 35.96
CA GLN A 119 -11.81 8.76 35.34
C GLN A 119 -12.98 8.54 34.39
N ILE A 120 -12.71 8.03 33.18
CA ILE A 120 -13.73 7.53 32.26
C ILE A 120 -13.60 6.02 32.14
N SER A 121 -14.74 5.33 32.11
CA SER A 121 -14.83 3.88 31.92
C SER A 121 -15.84 3.58 30.83
N PHE A 122 -15.45 2.75 29.86
CA PHE A 122 -16.30 2.32 28.75
C PHE A 122 -15.97 0.87 28.36
N THR A 123 -16.90 0.19 27.70
CA THR A 123 -16.68 -1.17 27.21
C THR A 123 -16.08 -1.19 25.80
N GLU A 124 -15.43 -2.30 25.42
CA GLU A 124 -15.02 -2.55 24.03
C GLU A 124 -16.23 -2.50 23.07
N GLU A 125 -17.41 -2.90 23.55
CA GLU A 125 -18.67 -2.83 22.81
C GLU A 125 -19.09 -1.39 22.51
N GLN A 126 -19.10 -0.52 23.52
CA GLN A 126 -19.44 0.89 23.38
C GLN A 126 -18.51 1.60 22.39
N LEU A 127 -17.18 1.43 22.54
CA LEU A 127 -16.20 2.01 21.61
C LEU A 127 -16.34 1.41 20.19
N SER A 128 -16.46 0.09 20.06
CA SER A 128 -16.61 -0.58 18.76
C SER A 128 -17.89 -0.12 18.05
N SER A 129 -18.98 0.01 18.78
CA SER A 129 -20.27 0.47 18.27
C SER A 129 -20.22 1.93 17.82
N TYR A 130 -19.60 2.79 18.63
CA TYR A 130 -19.40 4.20 18.29
C TYR A 130 -18.58 4.38 17.01
N ILE A 131 -17.48 3.62 16.87
CA ILE A 131 -16.68 3.59 15.63
C ILE A 131 -17.47 2.98 14.47
N ARG A 132 -18.41 2.05 14.70
CA ARG A 132 -19.20 1.41 13.63
C ARG A 132 -20.31 2.30 13.08
N PHE A 133 -21.09 2.94 13.96
CA PHE A 133 -22.35 3.59 13.61
C PHE A 133 -22.26 5.12 13.56
N GLU A 134 -21.48 5.74 14.45
CA GLU A 134 -21.44 7.20 14.58
C GLU A 134 -20.21 7.80 13.91
N LEU A 135 -19.01 7.48 14.39
CA LEU A 135 -17.79 8.15 13.93
C LEU A 135 -17.28 7.57 12.60
N GLY A 136 -17.29 6.25 12.42
CA GLY A 136 -16.77 5.58 11.22
C GLY A 136 -17.33 6.14 9.90
N PRO A 137 -18.65 6.26 9.73
CA PRO A 137 -19.25 6.84 8.54
C PRO A 137 -18.75 8.26 8.24
N GLN A 138 -18.54 9.09 9.27
CA GLN A 138 -18.02 10.45 9.13
C GLN A 138 -16.55 10.46 8.68
N LEU A 139 -15.76 9.47 9.09
CA LEU A 139 -14.36 9.29 8.67
C LEU A 139 -14.22 8.56 7.32
N GLY A 140 -15.34 8.15 6.70
CA GLY A 140 -15.36 7.31 5.51
C GLY A 140 -14.87 5.88 5.76
N LEU A 141 -15.00 5.38 7.00
CA LEU A 141 -14.68 4.03 7.44
C LEU A 141 -15.96 3.18 7.51
N ASN A 142 -16.15 2.31 6.51
CA ASN A 142 -17.30 1.41 6.44
C ASN A 142 -17.06 0.15 7.28
N ASN A 143 -18.10 -0.34 7.97
CA ASN A 143 -18.00 -1.45 8.92
C ASN A 143 -16.87 -1.25 9.95
N GLY A 144 -16.72 -0.01 10.43
CA GLY A 144 -15.73 0.37 11.42
C GLY A 144 -15.83 -0.51 12.68
N ARG A 145 -14.68 -0.89 13.24
CA ARG A 145 -14.56 -1.56 14.53
C ARG A 145 -13.36 -1.02 15.28
N ALA A 146 -13.45 -1.03 16.60
CA ALA A 146 -12.31 -0.90 17.49
C ALA A 146 -12.19 -2.16 18.35
N ARG A 147 -10.95 -2.53 18.68
CA ARG A 147 -10.64 -3.58 19.65
C ARG A 147 -9.49 -3.13 20.53
N ILE A 148 -9.60 -3.47 21.80
CA ILE A 148 -8.64 -3.16 22.85
C ILE A 148 -7.63 -4.30 22.93
N LEU A 149 -6.36 -3.91 22.97
CA LEU A 149 -5.19 -4.78 22.97
C LEU A 149 -4.40 -4.56 24.27
N PRO A 150 -3.69 -5.59 24.78
CA PRO A 150 -2.79 -5.44 25.93
C PRO A 150 -1.74 -4.34 25.69
N GLY A 151 -1.36 -3.63 26.75
CA GLY A 151 -0.45 -2.49 26.73
C GLY A 151 -1.11 -1.16 26.38
N GLY A 152 -2.41 -0.98 26.66
CA GLY A 152 -3.12 0.28 26.39
C GLY A 152 -3.23 0.64 24.90
N ARG A 153 -3.29 -0.38 24.04
CA ARG A 153 -3.34 -0.23 22.58
C ARG A 153 -4.75 -0.47 22.05
N ILE A 154 -5.08 0.16 20.94
CA ILE A 154 -6.37 -0.03 20.24
C ILE A 154 -6.07 -0.31 18.77
N VAL A 155 -6.67 -1.36 18.22
CA VAL A 155 -6.70 -1.59 16.78
C VAL A 155 -8.03 -1.13 16.19
N PHE A 156 -7.95 -0.28 15.18
CA PHE A 156 -9.06 0.14 14.34
C PHE A 156 -9.09 -0.71 13.07
N TYR A 157 -10.28 -1.11 12.64
CA TYR A 157 -10.50 -1.91 11.44
C TYR A 157 -11.72 -1.39 10.66
N GLY A 158 -11.71 -1.55 9.34
CA GLY A 158 -12.84 -1.30 8.47
C GLY A 158 -12.39 -1.05 7.04
N SER A 159 -13.34 -0.91 6.10
CA SER A 159 -13.05 -0.53 4.73
C SER A 159 -13.01 0.98 4.59
N TRP A 160 -11.82 1.56 4.37
CA TRP A 160 -11.64 3.01 4.48
C TRP A 160 -11.49 3.70 3.12
N ARG A 161 -12.30 4.73 2.88
CA ARG A 161 -12.28 5.52 1.64
C ARG A 161 -10.91 6.14 1.34
N GLY A 162 -10.14 6.52 2.36
CA GLY A 162 -8.77 7.03 2.20
C GLY A 162 -7.78 6.01 1.62
N ALA A 163 -8.03 4.71 1.84
CA ALA A 163 -7.29 3.60 1.25
C ALA A 163 -8.03 3.01 0.03
N ALA A 164 -8.66 3.87 -0.79
CA ALA A 164 -9.47 3.49 -1.95
C ALA A 164 -10.62 2.50 -1.66
N GLY A 165 -11.11 2.47 -0.41
CA GLY A 165 -12.16 1.55 0.04
C GLY A 165 -11.66 0.16 0.44
N LEU A 166 -10.35 -0.08 0.44
CA LEU A 166 -9.76 -1.35 0.90
C LEU A 166 -9.95 -1.54 2.41
N PRO A 167 -10.05 -2.80 2.89
CA PRO A 167 -9.98 -3.10 4.32
C PRO A 167 -8.62 -2.67 4.87
N ILE A 168 -8.64 -1.94 5.98
CA ILE A 168 -7.45 -1.51 6.71
C ILE A 168 -7.47 -2.03 8.14
N MET A 169 -6.29 -2.11 8.73
CA MET A 169 -6.05 -2.37 10.13
C MET A 169 -5.01 -1.38 10.61
N VAL A 170 -5.28 -0.66 11.69
CA VAL A 170 -4.39 0.38 12.23
C VAL A 170 -4.30 0.19 13.74
N THR A 171 -3.13 -0.23 14.21
CA THR A 171 -2.86 -0.40 15.65
C THR A 171 -2.22 0.88 16.18
N CYS A 172 -2.87 1.48 17.16
CA CYS A 172 -2.45 2.71 17.82
C CYS A 172 -2.14 2.46 19.31
N SER A 173 -1.12 3.15 19.82
CA SER A 173 -0.94 3.35 21.26
C SER A 173 -1.64 4.62 21.72
N ILE A 174 -2.18 4.58 22.94
CA ILE A 174 -2.67 5.77 23.63
C ILE A 174 -1.47 6.56 24.15
N GLN A 175 -1.36 7.84 23.80
CA GLN A 175 -0.31 8.73 24.25
C GLN A 175 -0.82 9.62 25.41
N PRO A 176 -0.31 9.46 26.64
CA PRO A 176 -0.67 10.35 27.74
C PRO A 176 -0.04 11.74 27.55
N ASN A 177 -0.74 12.76 28.04
CA ASN A 177 -0.36 14.19 28.00
C ASN A 177 -0.06 14.70 26.57
N SER A 178 -0.82 14.21 25.59
CA SER A 178 -0.69 14.52 24.16
C SER A 178 -2.03 14.92 23.55
N ASP A 179 -2.06 15.96 22.71
CA ASP A 179 -3.22 16.30 21.88
C ASP A 179 -3.49 15.27 20.78
N ALA A 180 -2.44 14.55 20.35
CA ALA A 180 -2.56 13.37 19.51
C ALA A 180 -2.72 12.13 20.41
N LEU A 181 -3.97 11.81 20.76
CA LEU A 181 -4.34 10.68 21.62
C LEU A 181 -3.84 9.33 21.07
N PHE A 182 -4.03 9.11 19.77
CA PHE A 182 -3.64 7.90 19.06
C PHE A 182 -2.36 8.12 18.26
N LYS A 183 -1.33 7.35 18.59
CA LYS A 183 -0.10 7.24 17.80
C LYS A 183 -0.05 5.89 17.10
N ILE A 184 0.01 5.90 15.77
CA ILE A 184 0.13 4.69 14.96
C ILE A 184 1.44 3.96 15.33
N GLU A 185 1.33 2.72 15.78
CA GLU A 185 2.45 1.79 15.91
C GLU A 185 2.66 0.99 14.62
N SER A 186 1.56 0.57 14.00
CA SER A 186 1.58 -0.24 12.80
C SER A 186 0.27 -0.17 12.03
N ALA A 187 0.35 -0.50 10.74
CA ALA A 187 -0.80 -0.53 9.85
C ALA A 187 -0.67 -1.65 8.81
N ALA A 188 -1.80 -2.17 8.36
CA ALA A 188 -1.89 -3.10 7.25
C ALA A 188 -3.11 -2.77 6.37
N VAL A 189 -3.01 -3.07 5.08
CA VAL A 189 -4.09 -2.95 4.09
C VAL A 189 -4.30 -4.35 3.49
N GLN A 190 -5.56 -4.77 3.34
CA GLN A 190 -5.88 -6.03 2.67
C GLN A 190 -5.98 -5.78 1.16
N LEU A 191 -4.95 -6.19 0.41
CA LEU A 191 -4.89 -5.99 -1.05
C LEU A 191 -5.77 -6.99 -1.82
N VAL A 192 -6.00 -8.16 -1.22
CA VAL A 192 -6.96 -9.16 -1.72
C VAL A 192 -8.15 -9.17 -0.77
N PRO A 193 -9.28 -8.51 -1.11
CA PRO A 193 -10.46 -8.49 -0.25
C PRO A 193 -11.10 -9.87 -0.20
N LEU A 194 -10.72 -10.68 0.80
CA LEU A 194 -11.32 -11.98 1.09
C LEU A 194 -12.70 -11.86 1.76
N SER A 195 -13.21 -10.63 1.93
CA SER A 195 -14.53 -10.25 2.44
C SER A 195 -15.72 -10.72 1.59
N LEU A 196 -15.48 -11.56 0.58
CA LEU A 196 -16.50 -12.33 -0.14
C LEU A 196 -16.92 -13.62 0.59
N ILE A 197 -16.14 -14.06 1.59
CA ILE A 197 -16.37 -15.34 2.29
C ILE A 197 -17.06 -15.11 3.64
N ASP A 198 -16.65 -14.10 4.38
CA ASP A 198 -17.27 -13.65 5.63
C ASP A 198 -16.91 -12.18 5.88
N GLN A 199 -17.86 -11.35 6.33
CA GLN A 199 -17.61 -9.96 6.74
C GLN A 199 -17.47 -9.83 8.27
N GLU A 200 -17.89 -10.82 9.05
CA GLU A 200 -17.78 -10.82 10.49
C GLU A 200 -16.39 -11.27 10.94
N ASN A 201 -15.82 -12.30 10.30
CA ASN A 201 -14.47 -12.77 10.59
C ASN A 201 -13.39 -12.11 9.71
N VAL A 202 -12.37 -11.56 10.35
CA VAL A 202 -11.15 -11.04 9.71
C VAL A 202 -10.23 -12.22 9.36
N SER A 203 -9.98 -12.40 8.06
CA SER A 203 -9.06 -13.42 7.55
C SER A 203 -7.61 -13.13 7.95
N ASN A 204 -6.83 -14.19 8.20
CA ASN A 204 -5.38 -14.11 8.41
C ASN A 204 -4.58 -13.86 7.11
N ILE A 205 -5.24 -13.79 5.95
CA ILE A 205 -4.61 -13.78 4.62
C ILE A 205 -4.93 -12.48 3.87
N GLY A 206 -4.01 -12.06 2.98
CA GLY A 206 -4.19 -10.90 2.10
C GLY A 206 -3.75 -9.56 2.70
N TRP A 207 -3.38 -9.54 3.98
CA TRP A 207 -2.84 -8.37 4.68
C TRP A 207 -1.41 -8.06 4.24
N THR A 208 -1.19 -6.81 3.81
CA THR A 208 0.12 -6.27 3.47
C THR A 208 0.43 -5.12 4.42
N PRO A 209 1.61 -5.10 5.08
CA PRO A 209 2.05 -3.95 5.88
C PRO A 209 1.96 -2.64 5.09
N ALA A 210 1.31 -1.65 5.67
CA ALA A 210 1.10 -0.34 5.08
C ALA A 210 2.01 0.69 5.76
N PRO A 211 2.78 1.50 5.00
CA PRO A 211 3.47 2.66 5.56
C PRO A 211 2.50 3.57 6.32
N ALA A 212 2.91 4.05 7.50
CA ALA A 212 2.05 4.85 8.37
C ALA A 212 1.43 6.07 7.66
N PHE A 213 2.14 6.71 6.73
CA PHE A 213 1.63 7.86 5.96
C PHE A 213 0.34 7.57 5.18
N ILE A 214 0.07 6.31 4.81
CA ILE A 214 -1.17 5.94 4.11
C ILE A 214 -2.38 6.11 5.04
N VAL A 215 -2.24 5.72 6.31
CA VAL A 215 -3.32 5.72 7.31
C VAL A 215 -3.24 6.90 8.29
N GLN A 216 -2.18 7.71 8.22
CA GLN A 216 -2.02 8.91 9.05
C GLN A 216 -3.25 9.84 9.01
N PRO A 217 -3.91 10.11 7.86
CA PRO A 217 -5.08 10.97 7.84
C PRO A 217 -6.28 10.41 8.65
N LEU A 218 -6.38 9.08 8.81
CA LEU A 218 -7.39 8.48 9.69
C LEU A 218 -7.05 8.72 11.17
N ALA A 219 -5.78 8.54 11.56
CA ALA A 219 -5.34 8.83 12.92
C ALA A 219 -5.47 10.32 13.24
N ASP A 220 -5.16 11.21 12.30
CA ASP A 220 -5.33 12.65 12.45
C ASP A 220 -6.81 13.03 12.64
N GLN A 221 -7.73 12.40 11.91
CA GLN A 221 -9.17 12.61 12.08
C GLN A 221 -9.70 12.06 13.41
N LEU A 222 -9.27 10.86 13.82
CA LEU A 222 -9.58 10.31 15.15
C LEU A 222 -9.08 11.25 16.25
N ASN A 223 -7.83 11.71 16.16
CA ASN A 223 -7.25 12.67 17.10
C ASN A 223 -8.04 13.98 17.11
N ALA A 224 -8.34 14.57 15.95
CA ALA A 224 -9.12 15.81 15.82
C ALA A 224 -10.58 15.68 16.32
N HIS A 225 -11.10 14.47 16.47
CA HIS A 225 -12.40 14.20 17.10
C HIS A 225 -12.26 14.10 18.62
N PHE A 226 -11.47 13.14 19.11
CA PHE A 226 -11.37 12.83 20.55
C PHE A 226 -10.68 13.95 21.35
N SER A 227 -9.72 14.65 20.76
CA SER A 227 -9.01 15.78 21.39
C SER A 227 -9.86 17.03 21.62
N ARG A 228 -11.16 17.02 21.26
CA ARG A 228 -12.14 18.05 21.64
C ARG A 228 -12.71 17.83 23.04
N TYR A 229 -12.73 16.58 23.49
CA TYR A 229 -13.39 16.17 24.73
C TYR A 229 -12.38 16.08 25.88
N PHE A 230 -11.23 15.44 25.65
CA PHE A 230 -10.27 15.18 26.72
C PHE A 230 -8.82 15.01 26.25
N ILE A 231 -7.90 15.04 27.22
CA ILE A 231 -6.53 14.51 27.13
C ILE A 231 -6.43 13.35 28.13
N VAL A 232 -5.78 12.24 27.75
CA VAL A 232 -5.43 11.16 28.69
C VAL A 232 -4.23 11.61 29.53
N THR A 233 -4.32 11.58 30.86
CA THR A 233 -3.26 12.07 31.76
C THR A 233 -2.24 11.00 32.16
N GLU A 234 -2.65 9.74 32.18
CA GLU A 234 -1.81 8.59 32.58
C GLU A 234 -1.83 7.51 31.51
N ALA A 235 -0.74 6.74 31.37
CA ALA A 235 -0.74 5.59 30.47
C ALA A 235 -1.82 4.58 30.93
N PRO A 236 -2.59 3.97 30.00
CA PRO A 236 -3.59 2.98 30.40
C PRO A 236 -2.90 1.82 31.14
N SER A 237 -3.44 1.44 32.29
CA SER A 237 -2.93 0.31 33.05
C SER A 237 -3.25 -1.00 32.33
N ASP A 238 -2.37 -2.00 32.48
CA ASP A 238 -2.53 -3.36 31.93
C ASP A 238 -3.58 -4.18 32.72
N SER A 239 -4.75 -3.60 32.99
CA SER A 239 -5.87 -4.32 33.61
C SER A 239 -6.37 -5.39 32.64
N SER A 240 -6.00 -6.64 32.92
CA SER A 240 -6.15 -7.81 32.06
C SER A 240 -7.59 -8.27 31.78
N ASP A 241 -8.59 -7.48 32.15
CA ASP A 241 -10.02 -7.76 31.98
C ASP A 241 -10.53 -7.38 30.58
N ALA A 242 -9.66 -7.25 29.59
CA ALA A 242 -9.98 -6.94 28.18
C ALA A 242 -10.82 -8.03 27.46
N ALA A 243 -11.27 -9.05 28.18
CA ALA A 243 -12.28 -10.03 27.75
C ALA A 243 -13.63 -9.76 28.46
N GLY A 244 -14.24 -8.61 28.16
CA GLY A 244 -15.59 -8.23 28.63
C GLY A 244 -15.64 -7.20 29.77
N GLY A 245 -14.50 -6.71 30.27
CA GLY A 245 -14.43 -5.68 31.31
C GLY A 245 -14.49 -4.24 30.80
N PHE A 246 -14.60 -3.30 31.75
CA PHE A 246 -14.52 -1.86 31.49
C PHE A 246 -13.07 -1.42 31.24
N PHE A 247 -12.82 -0.85 30.07
CA PHE A 247 -11.58 -0.13 29.82
C PHE A 247 -11.65 1.26 30.44
N THR A 248 -10.61 1.63 31.17
CA THR A 248 -10.65 2.78 32.07
C THR A 248 -9.44 3.68 31.84
N LEU A 249 -9.67 4.98 31.70
CA LEU A 249 -8.65 6.00 31.45
C LEU A 249 -8.75 7.11 32.50
N GLN A 250 -7.60 7.57 33.00
CA GLN A 250 -7.51 8.87 33.64
C GLN A 250 -7.42 9.95 32.58
N VAL A 251 -8.31 10.93 32.66
CA VAL A 251 -8.44 11.98 31.66
C VAL A 251 -8.61 13.35 32.30
N MET A 252 -8.34 14.38 31.52
CA MET A 252 -8.59 15.78 31.83
C MET A 252 -9.52 16.36 30.78
N ALA A 253 -10.63 16.96 31.19
CA ALA A 253 -11.54 17.68 30.29
C ALA A 253 -10.83 18.87 29.63
N LYS A 254 -11.28 19.23 28.43
CA LYS A 254 -10.77 20.37 27.65
C LYS A 254 -11.73 21.54 27.58
#